data_AF-A0A662WF49-F1
#
_entry.id   AF-A0A662WF49-F1
#
_cell.length_a   1.000
_cell.length_b   1.000
_cell.length_c   1.000
_cell.angle_alpha   90.00
_cell.angle_beta   90.00
_cell.angle_gamma   90.00
#
_symmetry.space_group_name_H-M   'P 1'
#
loop_
_entity.id
_entity.type
_entity.pdbx_description
1 polymer ?
#
loop_
_entity_poly.entity_id
_entity_poly.type
_entity_poly.pdbx_seq_one_letter_code
_entity_poly.pdbx_strand_id
1 'polypeptide(L)'
;MTGLSYEALDAMTFIEAANQFDVAAADASTILKSYGVEEQAYFSAYTDDVRALISSLLSMATRLCICEPCHVCEYKSTTGTCGYIERDGLDLSDGSDLIVDQPLLEPTDWFLTEQEITDSRGGSPRDDLAVYSSGNDVTTFTATNEFFDAAFEDLSATGEGDRVMLAAWSTDLVPFQPNVDDGNSSGFHEVFAGVVERGGSFNALVWSNLLEAAQNVAVRDDVTAIPASSLNGAKAVYVFDDRVRTTTSSHHQKNLIIASASSTGSDDHPVAFVGVICWYTVYPQNKPR
;
A
#
# COMPACT_ATOMS: atom_id res chain seq x y z
N MET A 1 9.68 -2.09 -12.81
CA MET A 1 8.21 -2.23 -12.85
C MET A 1 7.66 -2.17 -14.28
N THR A 2 8.02 -1.17 -15.09
CA THR A 2 7.51 -1.03 -16.48
C THR A 2 8.26 -1.85 -17.54
N GLY A 3 9.43 -2.41 -17.20
CA GLY A 3 10.30 -3.14 -18.13
C GLY A 3 11.25 -2.26 -18.96
N LEU A 4 11.20 -0.94 -18.78
CA LEU A 4 12.05 0.03 -19.48
C LEU A 4 13.26 0.46 -18.64
N SER A 5 14.33 0.90 -19.33
CA SER A 5 15.51 1.51 -18.69
C SER A 5 15.24 2.92 -18.20
N TYR A 6 15.95 3.38 -17.17
CA TYR A 6 15.86 4.75 -16.65
C TYR A 6 16.10 5.81 -17.73
N GLU A 7 17.11 5.63 -18.57
CA GLU A 7 17.37 6.55 -19.69
C GLU A 7 16.19 6.68 -20.66
N ALA A 8 15.39 5.61 -20.81
CA ALA A 8 14.20 5.64 -21.66
C ALA A 8 13.02 6.31 -20.94
N LEU A 9 12.90 6.12 -19.62
CA LEU A 9 11.87 6.78 -18.80
C LEU A 9 12.14 8.28 -18.63
N ASP A 10 13.39 8.68 -18.47
CA ASP A 10 13.79 10.10 -18.30
C ASP A 10 13.62 10.92 -19.59
N ALA A 11 13.60 10.24 -20.74
CA ALA A 11 13.31 10.86 -22.03
C ALA A 11 11.80 11.04 -22.29
N MET A 12 10.94 10.49 -21.42
CA MET A 12 9.49 10.59 -21.51
C MET A 12 8.97 11.75 -20.65
N THR A 13 7.81 12.29 -21.03
CA THR A 13 7.01 13.08 -20.09
C THR A 13 6.53 12.20 -18.93
N PHE A 14 6.20 12.81 -17.81
CA PHE A 14 5.69 12.09 -16.63
C PHE A 14 4.49 11.17 -16.97
N ILE A 15 3.57 11.65 -17.83
CA ILE A 15 2.39 10.88 -18.24
C ILE A 15 2.76 9.75 -19.19
N GLU A 16 3.65 9.97 -20.16
CA GLU A 16 4.14 8.89 -21.03
C GLU A 16 4.83 7.79 -20.22
N ALA A 17 5.64 8.15 -19.21
CA ALA A 17 6.27 7.22 -18.29
C ALA A 17 5.25 6.50 -17.40
N ALA A 18 4.21 7.20 -16.93
CA ALA A 18 3.12 6.62 -16.13
C ALA A 18 2.28 5.62 -16.96
N ASN A 19 1.98 5.93 -18.22
CA ASN A 19 1.24 5.04 -19.11
C ASN A 19 2.00 3.74 -19.43
N GLN A 20 3.31 3.69 -19.20
CA GLN A 20 4.07 2.42 -19.31
C GLN A 20 3.70 1.42 -18.21
N PHE A 21 3.06 1.86 -17.11
CA PHE A 21 2.50 0.94 -16.13
C PHE A 21 1.32 0.14 -16.71
N ASP A 22 0.49 0.74 -17.57
CA ASP A 22 -0.61 0.04 -18.24
C ASP A 22 -0.08 -0.97 -19.26
N VAL A 23 0.94 -0.59 -20.03
CA VAL A 23 1.63 -1.48 -20.97
C VAL A 23 2.22 -2.68 -20.24
N ALA A 24 2.92 -2.43 -19.13
CA ALA A 24 3.50 -3.48 -18.31
C ALA A 24 2.43 -4.35 -17.65
N ALA A 25 1.33 -3.76 -17.15
CA ALA A 25 0.23 -4.48 -16.54
C ALA A 25 -0.56 -5.38 -17.51
N ALA A 26 -0.43 -5.17 -18.83
CA ALA A 26 -0.98 -6.04 -19.87
C ALA A 26 -0.08 -7.25 -20.18
N ASP A 27 1.18 -7.22 -19.78
CA ASP A 27 2.12 -8.32 -19.97
C ASP A 27 2.06 -9.27 -18.76
N ALA A 28 1.67 -10.52 -19.03
CA ALA A 28 1.52 -11.58 -18.03
C ALA A 28 2.84 -11.97 -17.33
N SER A 29 3.99 -11.51 -17.83
CA SER A 29 5.30 -11.68 -17.20
C SER A 29 5.58 -10.65 -16.11
N THR A 30 4.78 -9.59 -16.01
CA THR A 30 4.95 -8.57 -14.96
C THR A 30 4.05 -8.84 -13.76
N ILE A 31 4.44 -8.28 -12.60
CA ILE A 31 3.67 -8.35 -11.37
C ILE A 31 2.50 -7.35 -11.33
N LEU A 32 2.45 -6.43 -12.30
CA LEU A 32 1.45 -5.38 -12.37
C LEU A 32 0.16 -5.96 -12.94
N LYS A 33 -0.97 -5.63 -12.32
CA LYS A 33 -2.29 -6.02 -12.80
C LYS A 33 -3.05 -4.77 -13.17
N SER A 34 -3.72 -4.79 -14.33
CA SER A 34 -4.68 -3.77 -14.69
C SER A 34 -5.80 -3.79 -13.65
N TYR A 35 -5.82 -2.81 -12.75
CA TYR A 35 -6.91 -2.63 -11.79
C TYR A 35 -8.07 -1.96 -12.52
N GLY A 36 -8.87 -2.77 -13.22
CA GLY A 36 -10.20 -2.32 -13.62
C GLY A 36 -11.01 -2.11 -12.36
N VAL A 37 -11.63 -0.94 -12.19
CA VAL A 37 -12.58 -0.72 -11.10
C VAL A 37 -13.71 -1.74 -11.27
N GLU A 38 -13.73 -2.78 -10.45
CA GLU A 38 -14.87 -3.69 -10.37
C GLU A 38 -15.96 -3.00 -9.56
N GLU A 39 -16.98 -2.53 -10.28
CA GLU A 39 -18.18 -1.92 -9.73
C GLU A 39 -18.88 -2.92 -8.77
N GLN A 40 -18.78 -2.65 -7.46
CA GLN A 40 -19.43 -3.44 -6.42
C GLN A 40 -20.93 -3.10 -6.34
N ALA A 41 -21.75 -4.06 -5.92
CA ALA A 41 -23.23 -4.01 -5.97
C ALA A 41 -23.90 -2.81 -5.25
N TYR A 42 -23.19 -2.03 -4.45
CA TYR A 42 -23.74 -0.82 -3.83
C TYR A 42 -23.73 0.42 -4.77
N PHE A 43 -23.06 0.35 -5.92
CA PHE A 43 -23.09 1.41 -6.96
C PHE A 43 -24.25 1.26 -7.96
N SER A 44 -24.87 0.09 -8.05
CA SER A 44 -25.81 -0.27 -9.13
C SER A 44 -27.28 -0.19 -8.70
N ALA A 45 -27.82 1.02 -8.54
CA ALA A 45 -29.27 1.24 -8.52
C ALA A 45 -29.93 1.17 -9.92
N TYR A 46 -29.38 0.40 -10.88
CA TYR A 46 -29.93 0.24 -12.24
C TYR A 46 -29.77 -1.23 -12.71
N THR A 47 -30.86 -1.78 -13.30
CA THR A 47 -31.20 -3.22 -13.33
C THR A 47 -30.59 -4.07 -14.46
N ASP A 48 -30.51 -5.38 -14.21
CA ASP A 48 -29.76 -6.43 -14.91
C ASP A 48 -30.18 -6.79 -16.35
N ASP A 49 -31.36 -6.37 -16.83
CA ASP A 49 -31.88 -6.81 -18.13
C ASP A 49 -31.14 -6.22 -19.35
N VAL A 50 -30.45 -5.09 -19.19
CA VAL A 50 -29.69 -4.42 -20.27
C VAL A 50 -28.31 -5.08 -20.47
N ARG A 51 -27.74 -5.68 -19.42
CA ARG A 51 -26.36 -6.21 -19.42
C ARG A 51 -26.25 -7.56 -20.16
N ALA A 52 -27.32 -8.33 -20.24
CA ALA A 52 -27.33 -9.67 -20.85
C ALA A 52 -27.51 -9.67 -22.39
N LEU A 53 -28.06 -8.61 -22.99
CA LEU A 53 -28.40 -8.58 -24.42
C LEU A 53 -27.20 -8.25 -25.34
N ILE A 54 -26.16 -7.60 -24.81
CA ILE A 54 -25.07 -6.99 -25.60
C ILE A 54 -23.85 -7.92 -25.75
N SER A 55 -23.63 -8.85 -24.81
CA SER A 55 -22.42 -9.70 -24.76
C SER A 55 -22.41 -10.89 -25.73
N SER A 56 -23.58 -11.36 -26.16
CA SER A 56 -23.76 -12.57 -26.97
C SER A 56 -23.55 -12.35 -28.48
N LEU A 57 -23.89 -11.17 -29.00
CA LEU A 57 -23.89 -10.87 -30.44
C LEU A 57 -22.54 -10.31 -30.95
N LEU A 58 -21.80 -9.55 -30.13
CA LEU A 58 -20.50 -8.99 -30.53
C LEU A 58 -19.36 -10.02 -30.48
N SER A 59 -19.40 -10.97 -29.55
CA SER A 59 -18.30 -11.91 -29.29
C SER A 59 -18.12 -12.97 -30.39
N MET A 60 -19.14 -13.21 -31.22
CA MET A 60 -19.05 -14.12 -32.35
C MET A 60 -18.48 -13.48 -33.63
N ALA A 61 -18.50 -12.15 -33.76
CA ALA A 61 -18.11 -11.47 -35.01
C ALA A 61 -16.62 -11.08 -35.09
N THR A 62 -15.89 -11.03 -33.97
CA THR A 62 -14.55 -10.40 -33.90
C THR A 62 -13.35 -11.37 -33.90
N ARG A 63 -13.53 -12.64 -34.27
CA ARG A 63 -12.45 -13.67 -34.28
C ARG A 63 -11.38 -13.57 -35.39
N LEU A 64 -11.18 -12.38 -35.98
CA LEU A 64 -10.02 -12.08 -36.82
C LEU A 64 -9.31 -10.86 -36.21
N CYS A 65 -8.39 -11.12 -35.29
CA CYS A 65 -7.64 -10.05 -34.62
C CYS A 65 -6.54 -9.53 -35.55
N ILE A 66 -6.73 -8.32 -36.07
CA ILE A 66 -5.78 -7.62 -36.95
C ILE A 66 -4.83 -6.71 -36.13
N CYS A 67 -5.22 -6.34 -34.91
CA CYS A 67 -4.52 -5.38 -34.05
C CYS A 67 -4.41 -5.91 -32.61
N GLU A 68 -3.21 -5.88 -32.03
CA GLU A 68 -2.96 -6.32 -30.65
C GLU A 68 -2.72 -5.12 -29.72
N PRO A 69 -3.25 -5.13 -28.47
CA PRO A 69 -4.03 -6.20 -27.85
C PRO A 69 -5.49 -6.25 -28.36
N CYS A 70 -5.97 -7.45 -28.72
CA CYS A 70 -7.27 -7.66 -29.38
C CYS A 70 -8.51 -7.16 -28.60
N HIS A 71 -8.36 -6.88 -27.30
CA HIS A 71 -9.43 -6.43 -26.41
C HIS A 71 -9.42 -4.90 -26.19
N VAL A 72 -8.39 -4.22 -26.71
CA VAL A 72 -8.12 -2.79 -26.51
C VAL A 72 -8.02 -2.05 -27.85
N CYS A 73 -7.60 -2.73 -28.92
CA CYS A 73 -7.35 -2.13 -30.23
C CYS A 73 -8.25 -2.69 -31.32
N GLU A 74 -8.65 -1.82 -32.25
CA GLU A 74 -9.35 -2.17 -33.49
C GLU A 74 -8.62 -1.60 -34.72
N TYR A 75 -8.86 -2.23 -35.87
CA TYR A 75 -8.34 -1.73 -37.14
C TYR A 75 -9.25 -0.59 -37.65
N LYS A 76 -8.73 0.64 -37.62
CA LYS A 76 -9.43 1.83 -38.14
C LYS A 76 -9.27 1.88 -39.65
N SER A 77 -10.28 1.39 -40.37
CA SER A 77 -10.28 1.33 -41.84
C SER A 77 -10.13 2.71 -42.52
N THR A 78 -10.49 3.79 -41.83
CA THR A 78 -10.35 5.17 -42.29
C THR A 78 -8.91 5.68 -42.30
N THR A 79 -8.08 5.23 -41.36
CA THR A 79 -6.67 5.61 -41.26
C THR A 79 -5.73 4.51 -41.74
N GLY A 80 -6.23 3.29 -41.92
CA GLY A 80 -5.42 2.13 -42.27
C GLY A 80 -4.49 1.68 -41.14
N THR A 81 -4.77 2.08 -39.90
CA THR A 81 -3.91 1.82 -38.73
C THR A 81 -4.70 1.13 -37.62
N CYS A 82 -3.98 0.44 -36.75
CA CYS A 82 -4.52 -0.02 -35.47
C CYS A 82 -4.65 1.18 -34.52
N GLY A 83 -5.78 1.27 -33.79
CA GLY A 83 -6.01 2.29 -32.78
C GLY A 83 -6.91 1.77 -31.67
N TYR A 84 -7.04 2.52 -30.58
CA TYR A 84 -7.88 2.13 -29.44
C TYR A 84 -9.37 2.02 -29.83
N ILE A 85 -10.05 1.04 -29.23
CA ILE A 85 -11.51 0.91 -29.30
C ILE A 85 -12.11 2.06 -28.49
N GLU A 86 -12.71 3.03 -29.16
CA GLU A 86 -13.36 4.17 -28.50
C GLU A 86 -14.58 3.68 -27.70
N ARG A 87 -14.62 4.03 -26.41
CA ARG A 87 -15.74 3.77 -25.51
C ARG A 87 -16.17 5.09 -24.88
N ASP A 88 -17.45 5.24 -24.60
CA ASP A 88 -17.93 6.40 -23.84
C ASP A 88 -17.19 6.49 -22.50
N GLY A 89 -16.52 7.63 -22.26
CA GLY A 89 -15.67 7.85 -21.08
C GLY A 89 -14.19 7.46 -21.24
N LEU A 90 -13.77 6.95 -22.40
CA LEU A 90 -12.36 6.76 -22.71
C LEU A 90 -11.71 8.12 -22.97
N ASP A 91 -10.84 8.54 -22.06
CA ASP A 91 -9.99 9.70 -22.27
C ASP A 91 -8.82 9.30 -23.19
N LEU A 92 -8.74 9.97 -24.34
CA LEU A 92 -7.67 9.78 -25.32
C LEU A 92 -6.56 10.84 -25.16
N SER A 93 -6.61 11.63 -24.09
CA SER A 93 -5.55 12.56 -23.70
C SER A 93 -4.21 11.83 -23.65
N ASP A 94 -3.24 12.38 -24.38
CA ASP A 94 -1.82 12.01 -24.26
C ASP A 94 -1.12 12.85 -23.18
N GLY A 95 -1.90 13.59 -22.37
CA GLY A 95 -1.42 14.52 -21.37
C GLY A 95 -0.98 15.87 -21.92
N SER A 96 -0.95 16.10 -23.24
CA SER A 96 -0.57 17.40 -23.82
C SER A 96 -1.62 18.50 -23.60
N ASP A 97 -2.86 18.11 -23.36
CA ASP A 97 -3.98 18.98 -22.98
C ASP A 97 -4.07 19.20 -21.46
N LEU A 98 -3.29 18.45 -20.67
CA LEU A 98 -3.17 18.68 -19.23
C LEU A 98 -2.16 19.79 -18.97
N ILE A 99 -2.62 20.88 -18.35
CA ILE A 99 -1.73 21.88 -17.77
C ILE A 99 -1.20 21.29 -16.46
N VAL A 100 -0.06 20.59 -16.55
CA VAL A 100 0.64 20.05 -15.38
C VAL A 100 1.55 21.13 -14.81
N ASP A 101 1.28 21.55 -13.58
CA ASP A 101 2.25 22.29 -12.79
C ASP A 101 3.42 21.36 -12.47
N GLN A 102 4.63 21.80 -12.81
CA GLN A 102 5.83 21.06 -12.44
C GLN A 102 5.90 20.92 -10.92
N PRO A 103 6.28 19.74 -10.40
CA PRO A 103 6.47 19.58 -8.97
C PRO A 103 7.53 20.58 -8.50
N LEU A 104 7.31 21.15 -7.32
CA LEU A 104 8.33 21.95 -6.64
C LEU A 104 9.56 21.05 -6.44
N LEU A 105 10.78 21.58 -6.62
CA LEU A 105 12.00 20.75 -6.55
C LEU A 105 12.83 21.03 -5.30
N GLU A 106 12.61 22.18 -4.66
CA GLU A 106 13.33 22.53 -3.44
C GLU A 106 12.69 21.82 -2.24
N PRO A 107 13.46 21.08 -1.41
CA PRO A 107 12.89 20.37 -0.27
C PRO A 107 12.14 21.28 0.71
N THR A 108 12.53 22.56 0.81
CA THR A 108 11.84 23.57 1.64
C THR A 108 10.42 23.86 1.19
N ASP A 109 10.06 23.50 -0.04
CA ASP A 109 8.72 23.67 -0.58
C ASP A 109 7.79 22.48 -0.22
N TRP A 110 8.37 21.35 0.23
CA TRP A 110 7.64 20.14 0.60
C TRP A 110 7.65 19.86 2.10
N PHE A 111 8.77 20.18 2.76
CA PHE A 111 8.90 19.97 4.19
C PHE A 111 8.11 21.03 4.95
N LEU A 112 7.39 20.57 5.97
CA LEU A 112 6.72 21.45 6.93
C LEU A 112 7.75 22.40 7.54
N THR A 113 7.35 23.57 7.99
CA THR A 113 8.16 24.43 8.83
C THR A 113 7.92 24.13 10.31
N GLU A 114 8.81 24.57 11.21
CA GLU A 114 8.57 24.50 12.66
C GLU A 114 7.24 25.17 13.05
N GLN A 115 6.90 26.26 12.36
CA GLN A 115 5.64 26.97 12.57
C GLN A 115 4.44 26.12 12.14
N GLU A 116 4.49 25.47 10.97
CA GLU A 116 3.40 24.58 10.52
C GLU A 116 3.23 23.36 11.43
N ILE A 117 4.34 22.79 11.93
CA ILE A 117 4.30 21.73 12.95
C ILE A 117 3.60 22.24 14.22
N THR A 118 3.91 23.45 14.65
CA THR A 118 3.30 24.08 15.84
C THR A 118 1.81 24.37 15.64
N ASP A 119 1.45 24.93 14.48
CA ASP A 119 0.08 25.29 14.13
C ASP A 119 -0.81 24.05 13.97
N SER A 120 -0.27 22.96 13.42
CA SER A 120 -0.98 21.67 13.33
C SER A 120 -1.35 21.08 14.70
N ARG A 121 -0.72 21.56 15.78
CA ARG A 121 -0.99 21.20 17.17
C ARG A 121 -1.70 22.31 17.95
N GLY A 122 -2.34 23.25 17.25
CA GLY A 122 -3.07 24.35 17.89
C GLY A 122 -2.16 25.31 18.66
N GLY A 123 -0.93 25.52 18.17
CA GLY A 123 0.02 26.48 18.74
C GLY A 123 0.95 25.89 19.81
N SER A 124 0.93 24.58 20.05
CA SER A 124 1.84 23.92 21.00
C SER A 124 3.16 23.51 20.30
N PRO A 125 4.30 24.14 20.65
CA PRO A 125 5.58 23.86 19.99
C PRO A 125 6.08 22.43 20.29
N ARG A 126 7.00 21.97 19.45
CA ARG A 126 7.72 20.68 19.54
C ARG A 126 9.22 20.94 19.37
N ASP A 127 9.86 21.35 20.45
CA ASP A 127 11.28 21.67 20.45
C ASP A 127 12.18 20.42 20.31
N ASP A 128 11.59 19.22 20.41
CA ASP A 128 12.23 17.91 20.33
C ASP A 128 12.00 17.20 18.98
N LEU A 129 11.37 17.86 18.00
CA LEU A 129 11.08 17.29 16.68
C LEU A 129 11.82 18.08 15.60
N ALA A 130 12.77 17.43 14.93
CA ALA A 130 13.38 17.99 13.74
C ALA A 130 12.35 18.06 12.61
N VAL A 131 12.39 19.15 11.85
CA VAL A 131 11.55 19.35 10.66
C VAL A 131 11.83 18.32 9.58
N TYR A 132 13.11 18.01 9.39
CA TYR A 132 13.62 17.01 8.49
C TYR A 132 14.94 16.45 9.05
N SER A 133 15.34 15.29 8.57
CA SER A 133 16.66 14.69 8.81
C SER A 133 17.42 14.58 7.48
N SER A 134 18.74 14.48 7.58
CA SER A 134 19.62 14.20 6.43
C SER A 134 20.45 12.95 6.72
N GLY A 135 20.94 12.29 5.67
CA GLY A 135 21.69 11.04 5.81
C GLY A 135 20.83 9.81 6.09
N ASN A 136 19.52 9.87 5.81
CA ASN A 136 18.65 8.71 5.92
C ASN A 136 18.97 7.69 4.83
N ASP A 137 19.00 6.41 5.19
CA ASP A 137 19.00 5.31 4.23
C ASP A 137 17.55 4.95 3.89
N VAL A 138 17.19 5.01 2.61
CA VAL A 138 15.80 4.87 2.16
C VAL A 138 15.73 3.76 1.12
N THR A 139 14.99 2.69 1.46
CA THR A 139 14.67 1.60 0.54
C THR A 139 13.22 1.73 0.08
N THR A 140 12.99 1.74 -1.23
CA THR A 140 11.65 1.76 -1.82
C THR A 140 11.18 0.36 -2.16
N PHE A 141 10.07 -0.08 -1.57
CA PHE A 141 9.44 -1.35 -1.90
C PHE A 141 8.38 -1.13 -2.96
N THR A 142 8.58 -1.71 -4.14
CA THR A 142 7.62 -1.61 -5.25
C THR A 142 6.63 -2.76 -5.25
N ALA A 143 7.07 -3.91 -4.72
CA ALA A 143 6.22 -5.03 -4.43
C ALA A 143 6.00 -5.11 -2.91
N THR A 144 4.74 -5.11 -2.51
CA THR A 144 4.28 -5.44 -1.17
C THR A 144 4.95 -6.69 -0.55
N ASN A 145 5.46 -7.69 -1.31
CA ASN A 145 6.03 -8.90 -0.71
C ASN A 145 7.42 -8.60 -0.20
N GLU A 146 8.19 -7.80 -0.94
CA GLU A 146 9.48 -7.27 -0.50
C GLU A 146 9.31 -6.43 0.77
N PHE A 147 8.23 -5.65 0.85
CA PHE A 147 7.87 -4.88 2.05
C PHE A 147 7.61 -5.78 3.27
N PHE A 148 6.76 -6.80 3.13
CA PHE A 148 6.43 -7.69 4.25
C PHE A 148 7.57 -8.64 4.61
N ASP A 149 8.38 -9.08 3.64
CA ASP A 149 9.57 -9.89 3.87
C ASP A 149 10.60 -9.08 4.68
N ALA A 150 10.89 -7.84 4.29
CA ALA A 150 11.80 -6.97 5.03
C ALA A 150 11.26 -6.62 6.44
N ALA A 151 9.97 -6.30 6.55
CA ALA A 151 9.35 -6.05 7.86
C ALA A 151 9.41 -7.29 8.76
N PHE A 152 9.18 -8.49 8.21
CA PHE A 152 9.28 -9.74 8.95
C PHE A 152 10.71 -10.02 9.43
N GLU A 153 11.72 -9.75 8.59
CA GLU A 153 13.14 -9.90 8.95
C GLU A 153 13.50 -9.00 10.14
N ASP A 154 13.18 -7.70 10.06
CA ASP A 154 13.47 -6.76 11.13
C ASP A 154 12.69 -7.05 12.42
N LEU A 155 11.42 -7.44 12.30
CA LEU A 155 10.62 -7.89 13.45
C LEU A 155 11.19 -9.15 14.09
N SER A 156 11.71 -10.07 13.30
CA SER A 156 12.34 -11.31 13.79
C SER A 156 13.66 -11.05 14.51
N ALA A 157 14.35 -9.95 14.16
CA ALA A 157 15.61 -9.54 14.77
C ALA A 157 15.45 -8.78 16.10
N THR A 158 14.23 -8.39 16.50
CA THR A 158 14.00 -7.63 17.74
C THR A 158 14.48 -8.38 18.98
N GLY A 159 15.06 -7.67 19.93
CA GLY A 159 15.54 -8.20 21.20
C GLY A 159 14.90 -7.58 22.44
N GLU A 160 15.55 -7.80 23.58
CA GLU A 160 15.08 -7.34 24.88
C GLU A 160 15.05 -5.81 24.96
N GLY A 161 13.88 -5.25 25.28
CA GLY A 161 13.67 -3.81 25.45
C GLY A 161 13.40 -3.03 24.17
N ASP A 162 13.48 -3.68 23.00
CA ASP A 162 13.12 -3.06 21.73
C ASP A 162 11.64 -2.68 21.69
N ARG A 163 11.32 -1.62 20.96
CA ARG A 163 9.97 -1.07 20.85
C ARG A 163 9.47 -1.16 19.43
N VAL A 164 8.40 -1.92 19.23
CA VAL A 164 7.68 -2.05 17.97
C VAL A 164 6.39 -1.26 18.06
N MET A 165 6.21 -0.27 17.19
CA MET A 165 5.05 0.62 17.17
C MET A 165 4.37 0.56 15.81
N LEU A 166 3.07 0.32 15.80
CA LEU A 166 2.25 0.20 14.60
C LEU A 166 1.16 1.27 14.59
N ALA A 167 1.07 2.03 13.50
CA ALA A 167 -0.11 2.83 13.19
C ALA A 167 -0.76 2.28 11.93
N ALA A 168 -2.07 2.02 11.96
CA ALA A 168 -2.78 1.42 10.83
C ALA A 168 -4.22 1.92 10.69
N TRP A 169 -4.72 1.94 9.46
CA TRP A 169 -6.15 2.13 9.19
C TRP A 169 -6.97 0.87 9.48
N SER A 170 -6.39 -0.30 9.26
CA SER A 170 -6.95 -1.61 9.60
C SER A 170 -5.85 -2.68 9.61
N THR A 171 -6.09 -3.77 10.32
CA THR A 171 -5.23 -4.96 10.45
C THR A 171 -6.07 -6.22 10.30
N ASP A 172 -5.46 -7.31 9.86
CA ASP A 172 -6.06 -8.64 9.84
C ASP A 172 -5.04 -9.70 10.29
N LEU A 173 -5.49 -10.89 10.66
CA LEU A 173 -4.65 -12.03 11.08
C LEU A 173 -4.04 -12.75 9.86
N VAL A 174 -3.37 -11.98 9.01
CA VAL A 174 -2.75 -12.46 7.78
C VAL A 174 -1.24 -12.63 7.98
N PRO A 175 -0.61 -13.63 7.33
CA PRO A 175 0.81 -13.81 7.43
C PRO A 175 1.58 -12.78 6.61
N PHE A 176 2.76 -12.40 7.09
CA PHE A 176 3.72 -11.56 6.39
C PHE A 176 4.31 -12.30 5.19
N GLN A 177 4.57 -13.61 5.34
CA GLN A 177 5.17 -14.46 4.32
C GLN A 177 4.25 -15.67 3.99
N PRO A 178 3.10 -15.46 3.32
CA PRO A 178 2.11 -16.52 3.06
C PRO A 178 2.65 -17.71 2.23
N ASN A 179 3.75 -17.52 1.50
CA ASN A 179 4.34 -18.54 0.63
C ASN A 179 5.48 -19.31 1.32
N VAL A 180 5.82 -18.98 2.57
CA VAL A 180 6.87 -19.62 3.36
C VAL A 180 6.21 -20.37 4.51
N ASP A 181 6.42 -21.68 4.60
CA ASP A 181 5.81 -22.57 5.60
C ASP A 181 4.27 -22.38 5.71
N ASP A 182 3.60 -22.18 4.57
CA ASP A 182 2.16 -21.87 4.47
C ASP A 182 1.72 -20.65 5.31
N GLY A 183 2.65 -19.76 5.67
CA GLY A 183 2.43 -18.60 6.52
C GLY A 183 2.44 -18.90 8.02
N ASN A 184 2.64 -20.15 8.45
CA ASN A 184 2.50 -20.55 9.86
C ASN A 184 3.46 -19.80 10.78
N SER A 185 4.72 -19.61 10.37
CA SER A 185 5.72 -18.91 11.18
C SER A 185 5.65 -17.38 11.07
N SER A 186 4.88 -16.86 10.11
CA SER A 186 4.84 -15.43 9.78
C SER A 186 3.44 -14.84 9.96
N GLY A 187 2.51 -15.58 10.57
CA GLY A 187 1.20 -15.09 10.97
C GLY A 187 1.32 -13.87 11.88
N PHE A 188 0.36 -12.94 11.77
CA PHE A 188 0.36 -11.71 12.56
C PHE A 188 0.53 -12.01 14.06
N HIS A 189 -0.19 -13.01 14.58
CA HIS A 189 -0.07 -13.46 15.96
C HIS A 189 1.37 -13.90 16.28
N GLU A 190 1.90 -14.84 15.51
CA GLU A 190 3.18 -15.49 15.74
C GLU A 190 4.34 -14.49 15.73
N VAL A 191 4.29 -13.52 14.80
CA VAL A 191 5.30 -12.46 14.68
C VAL A 191 5.35 -11.62 15.95
N PHE A 192 4.22 -11.07 16.40
CA PHE A 192 4.21 -10.19 17.57
C PHE A 192 4.31 -10.96 18.89
N ALA A 193 3.86 -12.21 18.94
CA ALA A 193 4.14 -13.11 20.05
C ALA A 193 5.65 -13.35 20.18
N GLY A 194 6.35 -13.57 19.07
CA GLY A 194 7.81 -13.72 19.04
C GLY A 194 8.54 -12.45 19.51
N VAL A 195 8.10 -11.26 19.09
CA VAL A 195 8.64 -9.98 19.58
C VAL A 195 8.55 -9.91 21.10
N VAL A 196 7.38 -10.22 21.66
CA VAL A 196 7.15 -10.20 23.12
C VAL A 196 7.95 -11.28 23.83
N GLU A 197 8.01 -12.49 23.29
CA GLU A 197 8.81 -13.59 23.85
C GLU A 197 10.28 -13.18 24.02
N ARG A 198 10.85 -12.48 23.02
CA ARG A 198 12.23 -11.96 23.06
C ARG A 198 12.42 -10.74 23.97
N GLY A 199 11.36 -10.26 24.63
CA GLY A 199 11.42 -9.13 25.55
C GLY A 199 11.22 -7.76 24.89
N GLY A 200 10.83 -7.71 23.62
CA GLY A 200 10.40 -6.48 22.94
C GLY A 200 8.94 -6.15 23.25
N SER A 201 8.57 -4.87 23.21
CA SER A 201 7.17 -4.43 23.38
C SER A 201 6.52 -4.14 22.03
N PHE A 202 5.25 -4.50 21.89
CA PHE A 202 4.44 -4.17 20.71
C PHE A 202 3.30 -3.20 21.09
N ASN A 203 3.18 -2.09 20.37
CA ASN A 203 2.15 -1.09 20.59
C ASN A 203 1.47 -0.72 19.27
N ALA A 204 0.20 -1.11 19.12
CA ALA A 204 -0.61 -0.76 17.96
C ALA A 204 -1.62 0.34 18.30
N LEU A 205 -1.68 1.35 17.44
CA LEU A 205 -2.72 2.38 17.39
C LEU A 205 -3.45 2.24 16.05
N VAL A 206 -4.65 1.69 16.07
CA VAL A 206 -5.40 1.35 14.85
C VAL A 206 -6.70 2.13 14.81
N TRP A 207 -7.05 2.69 13.65
CA TRP A 207 -8.31 3.41 13.47
C TRP A 207 -9.50 2.55 13.93
N SER A 208 -10.43 3.17 14.67
CA SER A 208 -11.72 2.58 15.06
C SER A 208 -12.64 2.46 13.85
N ASN A 209 -12.23 1.60 12.92
CA ASN A 209 -12.83 1.45 11.63
C ASN A 209 -14.19 0.76 11.76
N LEU A 210 -15.27 1.46 11.40
CA LEU A 210 -16.63 0.89 11.43
C LEU A 210 -16.86 -0.14 10.33
N LEU A 211 -16.15 -0.04 9.20
CA LEU A 211 -16.27 -0.98 8.08
C LEU A 211 -15.59 -2.31 8.41
N GLU A 212 -14.40 -2.23 9.02
CA GLU A 212 -13.55 -3.37 9.34
C GLU A 212 -13.51 -3.68 10.85
N ALA A 213 -14.60 -3.37 11.56
CA ALA A 213 -14.66 -3.46 13.01
C ALA A 213 -14.42 -4.90 13.51
N ALA A 214 -15.02 -5.88 12.84
CA ALA A 214 -14.94 -7.28 13.27
C ALA A 214 -13.51 -7.82 13.20
N GLN A 215 -12.81 -7.61 12.08
CA GLN A 215 -11.42 -8.07 11.92
C GLN A 215 -10.46 -7.34 12.87
N ASN A 216 -10.58 -6.00 13.00
CA ASN A 216 -9.71 -5.26 13.89
C ASN A 216 -9.93 -5.63 15.37
N VAL A 217 -11.17 -5.93 15.77
CA VAL A 217 -11.48 -6.44 17.12
C VAL A 217 -10.88 -7.82 17.34
N ALA A 218 -10.94 -8.70 16.33
CA ALA A 218 -10.31 -10.02 16.41
C ALA A 218 -8.79 -9.90 16.59
N VAL A 219 -8.12 -9.06 15.80
CA VAL A 219 -6.67 -8.80 15.94
C VAL A 219 -6.35 -8.20 17.31
N ARG A 220 -7.12 -7.21 17.79
CA ARG A 220 -6.92 -6.63 19.13
C ARG A 220 -6.98 -7.69 20.22
N ASP A 221 -8.02 -8.52 20.20
CA ASP A 221 -8.27 -9.52 21.23
C ASP A 221 -7.18 -10.60 21.23
N ASP A 222 -6.76 -11.03 20.05
CA ASP A 222 -5.67 -11.97 19.84
C ASP A 222 -4.33 -11.42 20.35
N VAL A 223 -3.95 -10.22 19.91
CA VAL A 223 -2.70 -9.54 20.31
C VAL A 223 -2.66 -9.24 21.80
N THR A 224 -3.77 -8.78 22.38
CA THR A 224 -3.84 -8.43 23.82
C THR A 224 -3.83 -9.67 24.70
N ALA A 225 -4.14 -10.85 24.15
CA ALA A 225 -4.04 -12.13 24.85
C ALA A 225 -2.60 -12.70 24.89
N ILE A 226 -1.67 -12.15 24.11
CA ILE A 226 -0.25 -12.55 24.15
C ILE A 226 0.29 -12.34 25.58
N PRO A 227 0.82 -13.39 26.24
CA PRO A 227 1.38 -13.27 27.58
C PRO A 227 2.54 -12.28 27.62
N ALA A 228 2.66 -11.53 28.72
CA ALA A 228 3.83 -10.68 28.92
C ALA A 228 5.12 -11.52 28.97
N SER A 229 6.21 -10.96 28.43
CA SER A 229 7.54 -11.58 28.45
C SER A 229 7.97 -11.94 29.86
N SER A 230 8.49 -13.15 30.03
CA SER A 230 9.09 -13.59 31.29
C SER A 230 10.45 -12.93 31.57
N LEU A 231 11.08 -12.33 30.56
CA LEU A 231 12.40 -11.69 30.68
C LEU A 231 12.30 -10.35 31.42
N ASN A 232 11.38 -9.49 31.00
CA ASN A 232 11.29 -8.10 31.46
C ASN A 232 9.87 -7.54 31.58
N GLY A 233 8.82 -8.36 31.38
CA GLY A 233 7.43 -7.93 31.43
C GLY A 233 6.96 -7.12 30.22
N ALA A 234 7.74 -7.08 29.13
CA ALA A 234 7.29 -6.51 27.87
C ALA A 234 5.98 -7.17 27.40
N LYS A 235 5.16 -6.43 26.67
CA LYS A 235 3.82 -6.87 26.30
C LYS A 235 3.38 -6.27 24.97
N ALA A 236 2.36 -6.90 24.39
CA ALA A 236 1.62 -6.35 23.30
C ALA A 236 0.41 -5.54 23.80
N VAL A 237 0.17 -4.37 23.20
CA VAL A 237 -0.98 -3.51 23.50
C VAL A 237 -1.56 -3.03 22.18
N TYR A 238 -2.86 -3.21 22.02
CA TYR A 238 -3.59 -2.74 20.85
C TYR A 238 -4.69 -1.77 21.29
N VAL A 239 -4.67 -0.55 20.76
CA VAL A 239 -5.63 0.51 21.11
C VAL A 239 -6.30 1.03 19.84
N PHE A 240 -7.60 1.29 19.95
CA PHE A 240 -8.35 1.98 18.91
C PHE A 240 -8.16 3.50 18.97
N ASP A 241 -7.88 4.10 17.81
CA ASP A 241 -7.88 5.55 17.61
C ASP A 241 -9.25 6.00 17.10
N ASP A 242 -9.92 6.88 17.83
CA ASP A 242 -11.21 7.49 17.49
C ASP A 242 -11.14 9.03 17.51
N ARG A 243 -9.93 9.61 17.47
CA ARG A 243 -9.71 11.05 17.72
C ARG A 243 -10.22 11.96 16.60
N VAL A 244 -10.62 11.41 15.46
CA VAL A 244 -11.10 12.20 14.32
C VAL A 244 -12.59 12.45 14.42
N ARG A 245 -12.99 13.73 14.30
CA ARG A 245 -14.31 14.22 14.75
C ARG A 245 -15.48 13.97 13.79
N THR A 246 -15.21 13.61 12.54
CA THR A 246 -16.26 13.45 11.53
C THR A 246 -16.39 11.99 11.11
N THR A 247 -17.61 11.56 10.83
CA THR A 247 -17.95 10.17 10.52
C THR A 247 -17.30 9.62 9.25
N THR A 248 -16.85 10.49 8.34
CA THR A 248 -16.19 10.11 7.09
C THR A 248 -14.68 10.28 7.13
N SER A 249 -14.13 10.89 8.18
CA SER A 249 -12.68 11.01 8.35
C SER A 249 -12.11 9.76 8.99
N SER A 250 -10.82 9.52 8.78
CA SER A 250 -10.10 8.42 9.40
C SER A 250 -8.64 8.78 9.69
N HIS A 251 -8.07 8.09 10.66
CA HIS A 251 -6.62 7.96 10.75
C HIS A 251 -6.17 6.96 9.67
N HIS A 252 -5.47 7.45 8.64
CA HIS A 252 -5.09 6.65 7.48
C HIS A 252 -3.58 6.39 7.39
N GLN A 253 -2.81 6.75 8.43
CA GLN A 253 -1.37 6.49 8.46
C GLN A 253 -1.12 4.98 8.56
N LYS A 254 -0.12 4.50 7.83
CA LYS A 254 0.33 3.11 7.84
C LYS A 254 1.83 3.15 8.07
N ASN A 255 2.23 2.86 9.30
CA ASN A 255 3.63 2.78 9.64
C ASN A 255 3.91 1.68 10.66
N LEU A 256 5.08 1.08 10.51
CA LEU A 256 5.67 0.18 11.49
C LEU A 256 7.04 0.75 11.84
N ILE A 257 7.28 0.99 13.12
CA ILE A 257 8.53 1.54 13.63
C ILE A 257 9.14 0.54 14.59
N ILE A 258 10.42 0.22 14.39
CA ILE A 258 11.21 -0.65 15.26
C ILE A 258 12.34 0.19 15.82
N ALA A 259 12.33 0.41 17.13
CA ALA A 259 13.33 1.23 17.81
C ALA A 259 14.05 0.40 18.88
N SER A 260 15.37 0.29 18.77
CA SER A 260 16.17 -0.45 19.74
C SER A 260 16.13 0.16 21.13
N ALA A 261 16.24 -0.69 22.17
CA ALA A 261 16.46 -0.26 23.55
C ALA A 261 17.76 0.55 23.73
N SER A 262 18.81 0.25 22.95
CA SER A 262 20.13 0.88 23.05
C SER A 262 20.55 1.50 21.72
N SER A 263 19.93 2.61 21.35
CA SER A 263 20.36 3.44 20.22
C SER A 263 21.57 4.29 20.64
N THR A 264 22.75 3.66 20.72
CA THR A 264 23.99 4.35 21.12
C THR A 264 25.11 4.24 20.09
N GLY A 265 25.04 3.30 19.15
CA GLY A 265 25.91 3.25 17.97
C GLY A 265 25.49 4.28 16.91
N SER A 266 26.43 4.68 16.05
CA SER A 266 26.15 5.51 14.87
C SER A 266 25.23 4.83 13.85
N ASP A 267 25.03 3.52 14.00
CA ASP A 267 24.28 2.68 13.07
C ASP A 267 23.01 2.09 13.75
N ASP A 268 22.81 2.34 15.05
CA ASP A 268 21.64 1.86 15.81
C ASP A 268 20.49 2.87 15.71
N HIS A 269 19.97 3.09 14.51
CA HIS A 269 18.83 3.98 14.28
C HIS A 269 17.49 3.23 14.26
N PRO A 270 16.38 3.87 14.68
CA PRO A 270 15.06 3.28 14.47
C PRO A 270 14.80 3.01 12.99
N VAL A 271 14.27 1.84 12.68
CA VAL A 271 13.79 1.50 11.33
C VAL A 271 12.31 1.84 11.24
N ALA A 272 11.91 2.47 10.13
CA ALA A 272 10.52 2.85 9.89
C ALA A 272 10.07 2.40 8.50
N PHE A 273 9.03 1.58 8.47
CA PHE A 273 8.29 1.22 7.27
C PHE A 273 7.10 2.18 7.15
N VAL A 274 7.01 2.91 6.03
CA VAL A 274 5.94 3.87 5.75
C VAL A 274 5.42 3.67 4.34
N GLY A 275 4.11 3.82 4.12
CA GLY A 275 3.57 3.70 2.78
C GLY A 275 2.05 3.59 2.73
N VAL A 276 1.56 3.06 1.59
CA VAL A 276 0.12 2.88 1.32
C VAL A 276 -0.38 1.47 1.65
N ILE A 277 0.53 0.51 1.84
CA ILE A 277 0.22 -0.90 2.08
C ILE A 277 -0.45 -1.06 3.44
N CYS A 278 -1.63 -1.67 3.46
CA CYS A 278 -2.35 -1.98 4.70
C CYS A 278 -1.93 -3.34 5.25
N TRP A 279 -1.98 -3.49 6.58
CA TRP A 279 -1.66 -4.71 7.33
C TRP A 279 -2.79 -5.78 7.28
N TYR A 280 -3.64 -5.73 6.26
CA TYR A 280 -4.63 -6.76 5.90
C TYR A 280 -4.48 -7.19 4.44
N THR A 281 -3.58 -6.56 3.67
CA THR A 281 -3.40 -6.86 2.26
C THR A 281 -2.56 -8.12 2.09
N VAL A 282 -3.22 -9.25 1.83
CA VAL A 282 -2.53 -10.45 1.35
C VAL A 282 -2.21 -10.27 -0.12
N TYR A 283 -1.00 -10.66 -0.55
CA TYR A 283 -0.80 -10.97 -1.96
C TYR A 283 -1.82 -12.01 -2.42
N PRO A 284 -2.37 -11.89 -3.64
CA PRO A 284 -3.13 -12.98 -4.21
C PRO A 284 -2.22 -14.22 -4.25
N GLN A 285 -2.52 -15.20 -3.40
CA GLN A 285 -1.99 -16.54 -3.56
C GLN A 285 -2.42 -17.00 -4.94
N ASN A 286 -1.47 -17.48 -5.75
CA ASN A 286 -1.79 -18.33 -6.90
C ASN A 286 -2.34 -19.66 -6.36
N LYS A 287 -3.53 -19.64 -5.75
CA LYS A 287 -4.32 -20.85 -5.58
C LYS A 287 -4.91 -21.16 -6.95
N PRO A 288 -4.61 -22.33 -7.55
CA PRO A 288 -5.37 -22.80 -8.69
C PRO A 288 -6.84 -22.86 -8.26
N ARG A 289 -7.72 -22.25 -9.05
CA ARG A 289 -9.17 -22.45 -8.94
C ARG A 289 -9.53 -23.90 -9.20
#